data_AF-A0A1B6G2H1-F1
#
_entry.id   AF-A0A1B6G2H1-F1
#
_cell.length_a   1.000
_cell.length_b   1.000
_cell.length_c   1.000
_cell.angle_alpha   90.00
_cell.angle_beta   90.00
_cell.angle_gamma   90.00
#
_symmetry.space_group_name_H-M   'P 1'
#
loop_
_entity.id
_entity.type
_entity.pdbx_description
1 polymer ?
#
loop_
_entity_poly.entity_id
_entity_poly.type
_entity_poly.pdbx_seq_one_letter_code
_entity_poly.pdbx_strand_id
1 'polypeptide(L)'
;ACIRNKCQDPCPGTCGQGAQCDVINHIPICSCPQGMSGNPFVQCQPMQAPPLTQPCNPSPCGPFSQCREVNGQAVCSCVPGYIGSPPACRPECVVNSDCNLNQACSNQKCRDPCPGTCGVGARCQVINHNPICSCPNGFTGDPFVRCQP
;
A
#
# COMPACT_ATOMS: atom_id res chain seq x y z
N ALA A 1 10.40 34.38 47.18
CA ALA A 1 11.80 34.71 47.46
C ALA A 1 11.90 35.88 48.44
N CYS A 2 13.00 36.00 49.18
CA CYS A 2 13.25 37.21 49.96
C CYS A 2 13.80 38.29 49.03
N ILE A 3 13.03 39.35 48.80
CA ILE A 3 13.45 40.52 48.01
C ILE A 3 13.32 41.72 48.94
N ARG A 4 14.44 42.39 49.25
CA ARG A 4 14.48 43.58 50.13
C ARG A 4 13.86 43.33 51.53
N ASN A 5 14.26 42.24 52.20
CA ASN A 5 13.76 41.85 53.53
C ASN A 5 12.24 41.59 53.60
N LYS A 6 11.58 41.39 52.46
CA LYS A 6 10.17 41.03 52.39
C LYS A 6 10.00 39.75 51.59
N CYS A 7 9.11 38.87 52.06
CA CYS A 7 8.68 37.72 51.30
C CYS A 7 7.85 38.22 50.11
N GLN A 8 8.37 38.03 48.91
CA GLN A 8 7.66 38.35 47.67
C GLN A 8 7.51 37.07 46.84
N ASP A 9 6.36 36.94 46.19
CA ASP A 9 6.09 35.87 45.25
C ASP A 9 7.12 35.94 44.09
N PRO A 10 7.89 34.87 43.84
CA PRO A 10 8.86 34.84 42.75
C PRO A 10 8.24 34.55 41.37
N CYS A 11 6.92 34.31 41.26
CA CYS A 11 6.25 33.97 39.99
C CYS A 11 6.03 35.13 38.99
N PRO A 12 5.70 36.36 39.40
CA PRO A 12 5.41 37.46 38.46
C PRO A 12 6.58 37.73 37.50
N GLY A 13 6.38 37.44 36.21
CA GLY A 13 7.36 37.66 35.14
C GLY A 13 8.40 36.56 34.94
N THR A 14 8.34 35.46 35.69
CA THR A 14 9.33 34.37 35.61
C THR A 14 8.95 33.28 34.59
N CYS A 15 7.66 32.99 34.45
CA CYS A 15 7.16 31.97 33.53
C CYS A 15 6.65 32.57 32.22
N GLY A 16 6.70 31.77 31.16
CA GLY A 16 6.20 32.11 29.83
C GLY A 16 4.68 32.16 29.75
N GLN A 17 4.15 32.63 28.62
CA GLN A 17 2.69 32.73 28.44
C GLN A 17 2.02 31.35 28.48
N GLY A 18 0.95 31.22 29.26
CA GLY A 18 0.19 29.97 29.41
C GLY A 18 0.84 28.91 30.30
N ALA A 19 1.99 29.21 30.93
CA ALA A 19 2.61 28.31 31.90
C ALA A 19 2.05 28.51 33.31
N GLN A 20 1.92 27.41 34.06
CA GLN A 20 1.61 27.42 35.48
C GLN A 20 2.90 27.61 36.28
N CYS A 21 2.89 28.55 37.22
CA CYS A 21 4.00 28.78 38.14
C CYS A 21 3.65 28.21 39.52
N ASP A 22 4.44 27.25 39.99
CA ASP A 22 4.33 26.69 41.33
C ASP A 22 5.59 27.06 42.14
N VAL A 23 5.41 27.56 43.37
CA VAL A 23 6.53 27.93 44.23
C VAL A 23 6.88 26.75 45.14
N ILE A 24 7.98 26.06 44.83
CA ILE A 24 8.48 24.94 45.65
C ILE A 24 9.81 25.35 46.29
N ASN A 25 9.90 25.30 47.62
CA ASN A 25 11.09 25.71 48.37
C ASN A 25 11.60 27.13 48.03
N HIS A 26 10.69 28.09 47.88
CA HIS A 26 10.95 29.47 47.46
C HIS A 26 11.45 29.66 46.02
N ILE A 27 11.49 28.59 45.22
CA ILE A 27 11.92 28.61 43.82
C ILE A 27 10.68 28.56 42.91
N PRO A 28 10.55 29.46 41.93
CA PRO A 28 9.48 29.39 40.94
C PRO A 28 9.76 28.25 39.96
N ILE A 29 8.80 27.35 39.81
CA ILE A 29 8.86 26.23 38.85
C ILE A 29 7.76 26.46 37.83
N CYS A 30 8.14 26.54 36.56
CA CYS A 30 7.22 26.75 35.44
C CYS A 30 6.92 25.40 34.77
N SER A 31 5.64 25.06 34.62
CA SER A 31 5.20 23.86 33.89
C SER A 31 4.05 24.21 32.94
N CYS A 32 3.92 23.44 31.85
CA CYS A 32 2.73 23.58 30.99
C CYS A 32 1.56 22.78 31.60
N PRO A 33 0.38 23.39 31.77
CA PRO A 33 -0.79 22.70 32.32
C PRO A 33 -1.29 21.59 31.39
N GLN A 34 -2.17 20.73 31.90
CA GLN A 34 -2.68 19.59 31.14
C GLN A 34 -3.31 20.02 29.80
N GLY A 35 -2.96 19.31 28.73
CA GLY A 35 -3.40 19.64 27.37
C GLY A 35 -2.59 20.74 26.69
N MET A 36 -1.51 21.21 27.31
CA MET A 36 -0.54 22.12 26.68
C MET A 36 0.86 21.50 26.60
N SER A 37 1.63 21.92 25.61
CA SER A 37 3.03 21.55 25.38
C SER A 37 3.83 22.76 24.94
N GLY A 38 5.16 22.71 25.06
CA GLY A 38 6.04 23.81 24.68
C GLY A 38 7.10 24.07 25.73
N ASN A 39 7.64 25.29 25.73
CA ASN A 39 8.64 25.72 26.70
C ASN A 39 7.96 26.56 27.79
N PRO A 40 7.89 26.10 29.06
CA PRO A 40 7.23 26.82 30.15
C PRO A 40 7.81 28.20 30.48
N PHE A 41 9.04 28.49 30.04
CA PHE A 41 9.68 29.80 30.24
C PHE A 41 9.49 30.77 29.07
N VAL A 42 8.95 30.29 27.95
CA VAL A 42 8.70 31.11 26.75
C VAL A 42 7.20 31.17 26.48
N GLN A 43 6.61 30.02 26.14
CA GLN A 43 5.19 29.91 25.81
C GLN A 43 4.77 28.43 25.83
N CYS A 44 3.65 28.16 26.49
CA CYS A 44 2.89 26.91 26.37
C CYS A 44 1.80 27.06 25.30
N GLN A 45 1.61 26.02 24.50
CA GLN A 45 0.64 25.98 23.41
C GLN A 45 -0.26 24.74 23.57
N PRO A 46 -1.54 24.80 23.15
CA PRO A 46 -2.41 23.63 23.16
C PRO A 46 -1.76 22.46 22.41
N MET A 47 -1.77 21.26 23.00
CA MET A 47 -1.37 20.05 22.31
C MET A 47 -2.32 19.83 21.14
N GLN A 48 -1.81 19.92 19.92
CA GLN A 48 -2.58 19.57 18.74
C GLN A 48 -2.80 18.06 18.73
N ALA A 49 -4.04 17.63 18.59
CA ALA A 49 -4.33 16.24 18.27
C ALA A 49 -3.56 15.87 16.99
N PRO A 50 -3.07 14.62 16.86
CA PRO A 50 -2.46 14.17 15.63
C PRO A 50 -3.39 14.51 14.46
N PRO A 51 -2.88 15.12 13.38
CA PRO A 51 -3.70 15.38 12.22
C PRO A 51 -4.32 14.06 11.75
N LEU A 52 -5.60 14.08 11.40
CA LEU A 52 -6.28 12.97 10.75
C LEU A 52 -5.68 12.81 9.34
N THR A 53 -4.53 12.15 9.24
CA THR A 53 -3.94 11.83 7.95
C THR A 53 -4.65 10.64 7.37
N GLN A 54 -5.33 10.81 6.23
CA GLN A 54 -5.90 9.71 5.48
C GLN A 54 -4.76 8.93 4.81
N PRO A 55 -4.37 7.74 5.31
CA PRO A 55 -3.14 7.09 4.89
C PRO A 55 -3.16 6.64 3.43
N CYS A 56 -4.35 6.49 2.85
CA CYS A 56 -4.58 6.07 1.47
C CYS A 56 -4.85 7.23 0.49
N ASN A 57 -4.79 8.50 0.90
CA ASN A 57 -5.06 9.65 0.03
C ASN A 57 -3.98 10.75 0.13
N PRO A 58 -3.09 10.88 -0.88
CA PRO A 58 -2.95 10.01 -2.05
C PRO A 58 -2.38 8.62 -1.68
N SER A 59 -2.69 7.59 -2.46
CA SER A 59 -2.28 6.22 -2.12
C SER A 59 -0.77 6.02 -2.23
N PRO A 60 -0.09 5.47 -1.19
CA PRO A 60 1.33 5.16 -1.26
C PRO A 60 1.64 3.80 -1.91
N CYS A 61 0.62 3.03 -2.29
CA CYS A 61 0.77 1.60 -2.60
C CYS A 61 1.27 1.27 -4.01
N GLY A 62 1.50 2.27 -4.87
CA GLY A 62 1.92 2.04 -6.25
C GLY A 62 0.82 1.46 -7.15
N PRO A 63 1.13 1.26 -8.45
CA PRO A 63 0.16 0.76 -9.43
C PRO A 63 -0.27 -0.68 -9.14
N PHE A 64 -1.47 -1.04 -9.63
CA PHE A 64 -2.06 -2.38 -9.49
C PHE A 64 -2.15 -2.90 -8.04
N SER A 65 -2.17 -1.97 -7.09
CA SER A 65 -2.24 -2.25 -5.66
C SER A 65 -3.47 -1.57 -5.08
N GLN A 66 -4.14 -2.25 -4.14
CA GLN A 66 -5.19 -1.69 -3.31
C GLN A 66 -4.61 -1.21 -1.99
N CYS A 67 -5.06 -0.03 -1.54
CA CYS A 67 -4.74 0.52 -0.23
C CYS A 67 -5.93 0.32 0.71
N ARG A 68 -5.67 -0.21 1.90
CA ARG A 68 -6.64 -0.27 3.00
C ARG A 68 -6.04 0.39 4.23
N GLU A 69 -6.84 1.15 4.96
CA GLU A 69 -6.44 1.70 6.24
C GLU A 69 -6.61 0.65 7.34
N VAL A 70 -5.54 0.42 8.13
CA VAL A 70 -5.58 -0.44 9.31
C VAL A 70 -4.86 0.30 10.44
N ASN A 71 -5.57 0.61 11.53
CA ASN A 71 -5.02 1.34 12.68
C ASN A 71 -4.35 2.69 12.32
N GLY A 72 -4.94 3.47 11.41
CA GLY A 72 -4.37 4.75 10.98
C GLY A 72 -3.12 4.61 10.09
N GLN A 73 -2.84 3.41 9.57
CA GLN A 73 -1.72 3.15 8.66
C GLN A 73 -2.20 2.62 7.31
N ALA A 74 -1.47 2.95 6.25
CA ALA A 74 -1.72 2.42 4.92
C ALA A 74 -1.17 0.99 4.81
N VAL A 75 -2.04 0.03 4.54
CA VAL A 75 -1.67 -1.34 4.23
C VAL A 75 -1.96 -1.62 2.77
N CYS A 76 -0.94 -2.08 2.05
CA CYS A 76 -1.00 -2.31 0.62
C CYS A 76 -1.13 -3.81 0.29
N SER A 77 -1.86 -4.14 -0.76
CA SER A 77 -1.89 -5.50 -1.34
C SER A 77 -2.12 -5.44 -2.85
N CYS A 78 -1.68 -6.43 -3.62
CA CYS A 78 -1.97 -6.46 -5.07
C CYS A 78 -3.46 -6.69 -5.31
N VAL A 79 -4.01 -6.05 -6.35
CA VAL A 79 -5.39 -6.31 -6.79
C VAL A 79 -5.50 -7.73 -7.40
N PRO A 80 -6.69 -8.35 -7.42
CA PRO A 80 -6.86 -9.71 -7.95
C PRO A 80 -6.31 -9.87 -9.38
N GLY A 81 -5.50 -10.90 -9.58
CA GLY A 81 -4.87 -11.19 -10.88
C GLY A 81 -3.48 -10.58 -11.07
N TYR A 82 -2.99 -9.76 -10.14
CA TYR A 82 -1.62 -9.29 -10.09
C TYR A 82 -0.84 -10.05 -9.02
N ILE A 83 0.45 -10.26 -9.27
CA ILE A 83 1.36 -11.02 -8.42
C ILE A 83 2.50 -10.13 -7.91
N GLY A 84 3.17 -10.58 -6.86
CA GLY A 84 4.27 -9.88 -6.21
C GLY A 84 3.86 -9.14 -4.94
N SER A 85 4.61 -8.09 -4.62
CA SER A 85 4.40 -7.28 -3.42
C SER A 85 4.34 -5.80 -3.79
N PRO A 86 3.39 -5.02 -3.24
CA PRO A 86 3.36 -3.57 -3.43
C PRO A 86 4.69 -2.91 -3.03
N PRO A 87 5.13 -1.84 -3.71
CA PRO A 87 4.46 -1.16 -4.82
C PRO A 87 4.71 -1.79 -6.21
N ALA A 88 5.39 -2.93 -6.26
CA ALA A 88 5.82 -3.60 -7.48
C ALA A 88 4.89 -4.76 -7.88
N CYS A 89 3.59 -4.57 -7.72
CA CYS A 89 2.60 -5.53 -8.25
C CYS A 89 2.67 -5.54 -9.77
N ARG A 90 2.70 -6.75 -10.36
CA ARG A 90 2.83 -6.95 -11.81
C ARG A 90 1.85 -8.02 -12.28
N PRO A 91 1.44 -8.01 -13.56
CA PRO A 91 0.64 -9.09 -14.11
C PRO A 91 1.41 -10.42 -14.08
N GLU A 92 0.68 -11.53 -14.25
CA GLU A 92 1.27 -12.86 -14.35
C GLU A 92 2.24 -12.94 -15.53
N CYS A 93 1.85 -12.38 -16.68
CA CYS A 93 2.67 -12.29 -17.89
C CYS A 93 2.46 -10.97 -18.63
N VAL A 94 3.48 -10.56 -19.38
CA VAL A 94 3.41 -9.49 -20.39
C VAL A 94 3.71 -10.06 -21.77
N VAL A 95 4.56 -11.10 -21.83
CA VAL A 95 4.96 -11.79 -23.05
C VAL A 95 4.79 -13.30 -22.90
N ASN A 96 4.68 -14.02 -24.03
CA ASN A 96 4.50 -15.47 -24.02
C ASN A 96 5.62 -16.21 -23.27
N SER A 97 6.86 -15.72 -23.34
CA SER A 97 8.01 -16.29 -22.66
C SER A 97 7.96 -16.19 -21.14
N ASP A 98 7.05 -15.40 -20.57
CA ASP A 98 6.81 -15.37 -19.11
C ASP A 98 6.00 -16.59 -18.65
N CYS A 99 5.34 -17.28 -19.59
CA CYS A 99 4.52 -18.46 -19.33
C CYS A 99 5.31 -19.75 -19.57
N ASN A 100 4.77 -20.87 -19.08
CA ASN A 100 5.27 -22.18 -19.46
C ASN A 100 5.11 -22.43 -20.98
N LEU A 101 5.93 -23.31 -21.55
CA LEU A 101 5.94 -23.61 -23.00
C LEU A 101 4.59 -24.10 -23.56
N ASN A 102 3.73 -24.65 -22.69
CA ASN A 102 2.39 -25.13 -23.02
C ASN A 102 1.28 -24.08 -22.80
N GLN A 103 1.63 -22.84 -22.49
CA GLN A 103 0.70 -21.74 -22.26
C GLN A 103 1.12 -20.52 -23.07
N ALA A 104 0.20 -19.61 -23.35
CA ALA A 104 0.47 -18.32 -23.99
C ALA A 104 -0.02 -17.19 -23.10
N CYS A 105 0.61 -16.02 -23.22
CA CYS A 105 0.16 -14.83 -22.52
C CYS A 105 -1.07 -14.25 -23.22
N SER A 106 -2.21 -14.29 -22.55
CA SER A 106 -3.46 -13.73 -23.04
C SER A 106 -4.15 -12.94 -21.94
N ASN A 107 -4.38 -11.65 -22.20
CA ASN A 107 -4.95 -10.72 -21.22
C ASN A 107 -4.21 -10.73 -19.87
N GLN A 108 -2.87 -10.60 -19.93
CA GLN A 108 -2.01 -10.54 -18.74
C GLN A 108 -2.01 -11.82 -17.87
N LYS A 109 -2.51 -12.94 -18.41
CA LYS A 109 -2.54 -14.24 -17.75
C LYS A 109 -2.01 -15.36 -18.66
N CYS A 110 -1.36 -16.34 -18.06
CA CYS A 110 -0.91 -17.52 -18.79
C CYS A 110 -2.08 -18.49 -18.97
N ARG A 111 -2.46 -18.74 -20.22
CA ARG A 111 -3.60 -19.60 -20.56
C ARG A 111 -3.22 -20.61 -21.63
N ASP A 112 -3.91 -21.74 -21.65
CA ASP A 112 -3.81 -22.69 -22.77
C ASP A 112 -4.42 -22.03 -24.03
N PRO A 113 -3.66 -21.89 -25.13
CA PRO A 113 -4.17 -21.34 -26.38
C PRO A 113 -5.01 -22.33 -27.20
N CYS A 114 -5.13 -23.61 -26.81
CA CYS A 114 -5.87 -24.61 -27.58
C CYS A 114 -7.40 -24.44 -27.63
N PRO A 115 -8.10 -24.08 -26.54
CA PRO A 115 -9.56 -23.99 -26.54
C PRO A 115 -10.09 -22.99 -27.58
N GLY A 116 -10.84 -23.50 -28.57
CA GLY A 116 -11.45 -22.70 -29.62
C GLY A 116 -10.56 -22.40 -30.83
N THR A 117 -9.34 -22.95 -30.90
CA THR A 117 -8.43 -22.72 -32.04
C THR A 117 -8.50 -23.79 -33.12
N CYS A 118 -8.65 -25.06 -32.75
CA CYS A 118 -8.70 -26.16 -33.72
C CYS A 118 -10.12 -26.52 -34.13
N GLY A 119 -10.26 -27.04 -35.36
CA GLY A 119 -11.50 -27.50 -35.94
C GLY A 119 -12.05 -28.77 -35.30
N VAL A 120 -13.28 -29.14 -35.67
CA VAL A 120 -13.97 -30.29 -35.08
C VAL A 120 -13.24 -31.59 -35.41
N GLY A 121 -12.94 -32.39 -34.39
CA GLY A 121 -12.21 -33.67 -34.54
C GLY A 121 -10.70 -33.53 -34.73
N ALA A 122 -10.15 -32.31 -34.69
CA ALA A 122 -8.72 -32.08 -34.71
C ALA A 122 -8.11 -32.17 -33.30
N ARG A 123 -6.86 -32.65 -33.22
CA ARG A 123 -6.05 -32.64 -32.00
C ARG A 123 -5.28 -31.33 -31.92
N CYS A 124 -5.34 -30.66 -30.77
CA CYS A 124 -4.51 -29.50 -30.48
C CYS A 124 -3.30 -29.88 -29.63
N GLN A 125 -2.14 -29.33 -29.97
CA GLN A 125 -0.93 -29.38 -29.15
C GLN A 125 -0.28 -28.00 -29.08
N VAL A 126 0.10 -27.57 -27.88
CA VAL A 126 0.82 -26.30 -27.73
C VAL A 126 2.31 -26.55 -27.89
N ILE A 127 2.93 -25.90 -28.87
CA ILE A 127 4.38 -25.95 -29.11
C ILE A 127 4.92 -24.53 -29.04
N ASN A 128 5.78 -24.26 -28.07
CA ASN A 128 6.40 -22.94 -27.86
C ASN A 128 5.35 -21.82 -27.84
N HIS A 129 4.34 -21.96 -26.97
CA HIS A 129 3.22 -21.02 -26.80
C HIS A 129 2.22 -20.96 -27.98
N ASN A 130 2.42 -21.72 -29.06
CA ASN A 130 1.56 -21.70 -30.24
C ASN A 130 0.69 -22.96 -30.33
N PRO A 131 -0.63 -22.84 -30.54
CA PRO A 131 -1.49 -24.00 -30.75
C PRO A 131 -1.27 -24.58 -32.16
N ILE A 132 -0.94 -25.87 -32.22
CA ILE A 132 -0.75 -26.63 -33.45
C ILE A 132 -1.91 -27.63 -33.58
N CYS A 133 -2.67 -27.50 -34.65
CA CYS A 133 -3.81 -28.36 -34.96
C CYS A 133 -3.40 -29.45 -35.96
N SER A 134 -3.77 -30.70 -35.67
CA SER A 134 -3.50 -31.84 -36.55
C SER A 134 -4.67 -32.81 -36.57
N CYS A 135 -4.93 -33.46 -37.71
CA CYS A 135 -5.88 -34.56 -37.74
C CYS A 135 -5.25 -35.82 -37.11
N PRO A 136 -5.96 -36.50 -36.19
CA PRO A 136 -5.47 -37.74 -35.60
C PRO A 136 -5.34 -38.86 -36.65
N ASN A 137 -4.60 -39.92 -36.30
CA ASN A 137 -4.37 -41.04 -37.21
C ASN A 137 -5.69 -41.65 -37.71
N GLY A 138 -5.80 -41.84 -39.03
CA GLY A 138 -7.01 -42.34 -39.67
C GLY A 138 -8.07 -41.25 -39.93
N PHE A 139 -7.74 -39.97 -39.76
CA PHE A 139 -8.60 -38.85 -40.15
C PHE A 139 -7.87 -37.94 -41.15
N THR A 140 -8.62 -37.31 -42.05
CA THR A 140 -8.13 -36.35 -43.05
C THR A 140 -9.03 -35.11 -43.11
N GLY A 141 -8.55 -34.03 -43.73
CA GLY A 141 -9.27 -32.76 -43.83
C GLY A 141 -8.41 -31.57 -43.37
N ASP A 142 -9.06 -30.44 -43.15
CA ASP A 142 -8.42 -29.22 -42.64
C ASP A 142 -8.51 -29.20 -41.09
N PRO A 143 -7.39 -29.28 -40.36
CA PRO A 143 -7.37 -29.27 -38.89
C PRO A 143 -7.95 -28.02 -38.24
N PHE A 144 -8.11 -26.91 -38.96
CA PHE A 144 -8.74 -25.69 -38.46
C PHE A 144 -10.25 -25.65 -38.71
N VAL A 145 -10.77 -26.52 -39.59
CA VAL A 145 -12.19 -26.60 -39.92
C VAL A 145 -12.80 -27.90 -39.38
N ARG A 146 -12.36 -29.04 -39.91
CA ARG A 146 -12.87 -30.36 -39.55
C ARG A 146 -11.96 -31.48 -40.06
N CYS A 147 -11.72 -32.46 -39.18
CA CYS A 147 -11.13 -33.75 -39.54
C CYS A 147 -12.22 -34.82 -39.65
N GLN A 148 -12.13 -35.71 -40.65
CA GLN A 148 -13.10 -36.78 -40.91
C GLN A 148 -12.38 -38.12 -41.17
N PRO A 149 -12.97 -39.27 -40.79
CA PRO A 149 -12.41 -40.59 -41.07
C PRO A 149 -12.21 -40.88 -42.56
#